data_AF-A0A7Y5L550-F1
#
_entry.id   AF-A0A7Y5L550-F1
#
_cell.length_a   1.000
_cell.length_b   1.000
_cell.length_c   1.000
_cell.angle_alpha   90.00
_cell.angle_beta   90.00
_cell.angle_gamma   90.00
#
_symmetry.space_group_name_H-M   'P 1'
#
loop_
_entity.id
_entity.type
_entity.pdbx_description
1 polymer ?
#
loop_
_entity_poly.entity_id
_entity_poly.type
_entity_poly.pdbx_seq_one_letter_code
_entity_poly.pdbx_strand_id
1 'polypeptide(L)'
;MKFPLMLPDFAKPGTTNGYAFLIYHSVAGDLNFELDLPVALFRRQMEFLARVGCVISYDKAVTALHSKNAPLQNTFVLTFDDGFANFYKNVFPVLKEFQIPATLFVTTGFVEDGIAYSIQRHRDHAEAKPVTWEILGEMVQSKLVTLGAHTHTHPNLAGQPQDQVIEELAKPQALFRERLGLEVRHFAYPKALWNPAVEKLVAEYYATAVISGGRKATPEYFNPYRIPRIPIRRSDGWLFFRAKTRGWLAGEEALYVRLRKLHAA
;
A
#
# COMPACT_ATOMS: atom_id res chain seq x y z
N MET A 1 8.29 -32.00 -5.46
CA MET A 1 8.00 -31.57 -4.07
C MET A 1 6.97 -30.43 -4.12
N LYS A 2 5.75 -30.66 -3.63
CA LYS A 2 4.68 -29.65 -3.59
C LYS A 2 4.81 -28.87 -2.28
N PHE A 3 5.20 -27.60 -2.32
CA PHE A 3 5.05 -26.70 -1.17
C PHE A 3 3.55 -26.46 -0.94
N PRO A 4 2.99 -26.77 0.24
CA PRO A 4 1.61 -26.45 0.51
C PRO A 4 1.49 -24.92 0.65
N LEU A 5 0.82 -24.29 -0.30
CA LEU A 5 0.42 -22.90 -0.22
C LEU A 5 -0.62 -22.79 0.90
N MET A 6 -0.20 -22.43 2.11
CA MET A 6 -1.10 -22.19 3.24
C MET A 6 -2.01 -21.00 2.89
N LEU A 7 -3.29 -21.28 2.64
CA LEU A 7 -4.32 -20.26 2.53
C LEU A 7 -4.63 -19.75 3.95
N PRO A 8 -4.67 -18.44 4.19
CA PRO A 8 -5.05 -17.92 5.51
C PRO A 8 -6.50 -18.29 5.84
N ASP A 9 -6.77 -18.66 7.08
CA ASP A 9 -8.12 -18.89 7.60
C ASP A 9 -8.99 -17.65 7.37
N PHE A 10 -10.05 -17.81 6.59
CA PHE A 10 -10.97 -16.74 6.23
C PHE A 10 -12.08 -16.66 7.28
N ALA A 11 -11.93 -15.76 8.26
CA ALA A 11 -13.04 -15.33 9.09
C ALA A 11 -14.17 -14.71 8.22
N LYS A 12 -15.43 -14.97 8.61
CA LYS A 12 -16.64 -14.50 7.91
C LYS A 12 -16.63 -12.97 7.70
N PRO A 13 -17.26 -12.42 6.64
CA PRO A 13 -17.44 -10.98 6.48
C PRO A 13 -18.25 -10.43 7.67
N GLY A 14 -17.56 -9.77 8.60
CA GLY A 14 -18.16 -9.19 9.79
C GLY A 14 -18.42 -7.70 9.61
N THR A 15 -19.53 -7.26 10.19
CA THR A 15 -19.86 -5.87 10.57
C THR A 15 -18.90 -5.29 11.62
N THR A 16 -17.67 -5.79 11.70
CA THR A 16 -16.71 -5.46 12.75
C THR A 16 -16.08 -4.10 12.48
N ASN A 17 -16.09 -3.25 13.51
CA ASN A 17 -15.43 -1.95 13.48
C ASN A 17 -13.92 -2.16 13.29
N GLY A 18 -13.40 -1.71 12.16
CA GLY A 18 -12.00 -1.85 11.78
C GLY A 18 -11.54 -0.72 10.88
N TYR A 19 -10.24 -0.67 10.66
CA TYR A 19 -9.57 0.34 9.85
C TYR A 19 -9.47 -0.14 8.40
N ALA A 20 -9.99 0.65 7.47
CA ALA A 20 -9.88 0.37 6.04
C ALA A 20 -8.58 1.00 5.52
N PHE A 21 -7.51 0.20 5.45
CA PHE A 21 -6.31 0.59 4.73
C PHE A 21 -6.59 0.47 3.24
N LEU A 22 -6.50 1.57 2.51
CA LEU A 22 -6.73 1.63 1.07
C LEU A 22 -5.37 1.68 0.37
N ILE A 23 -5.17 0.86 -0.65
CA ILE A 23 -3.94 0.86 -1.46
C ILE A 23 -4.23 1.42 -2.86
N TYR A 24 -3.50 2.48 -3.18
CA TYR A 24 -3.41 3.14 -4.48
C TYR A 24 -1.98 2.98 -5.03
N HIS A 25 -1.79 3.28 -6.31
CA HIS A 25 -0.46 3.27 -6.94
C HIS A 25 -0.25 4.56 -7.73
N SER A 26 -0.67 4.54 -9.00
CA SER A 26 -0.60 5.70 -9.90
C SER A 26 -1.89 6.50 -9.85
N VAL A 27 -1.77 7.82 -9.89
CA VAL A 27 -2.91 8.73 -10.06
C VAL A 27 -2.56 9.75 -11.15
N ALA A 28 -2.67 9.34 -12.40
CA ALA A 28 -2.53 10.21 -13.56
C ALA A 28 -3.73 10.04 -14.51
N GLY A 29 -4.17 8.79 -14.71
CA GLY A 29 -5.32 8.41 -15.53
C GLY A 29 -5.00 8.18 -17.00
N ASP A 30 -3.76 8.44 -17.41
CA ASP A 30 -3.23 8.33 -18.78
C ASP A 30 -2.41 7.04 -18.99
N LEU A 31 -2.01 6.36 -17.92
CA LEU A 31 -1.40 5.03 -17.96
C LEU A 31 -2.56 4.03 -18.03
N ASN A 32 -2.82 3.44 -19.18
CA ASN A 32 -4.02 2.64 -19.41
C ASN A 32 -3.95 1.25 -18.71
N PHE A 33 -3.84 1.21 -17.38
CA PHE A 33 -3.82 0.00 -16.56
C PHE A 33 -4.62 0.16 -15.26
N GLU A 34 -4.94 -0.97 -14.62
CA GLU A 34 -5.90 -1.05 -13.52
C GLU A 34 -5.53 -0.26 -12.24
N LEU A 35 -4.25 0.02 -12.02
CA LEU A 35 -3.77 0.71 -10.82
C LEU A 35 -3.43 2.18 -11.09
N ASP A 36 -3.84 2.71 -12.24
CA ASP A 36 -3.75 4.13 -12.56
C ASP A 36 -5.14 4.81 -12.57
N LEU A 37 -5.35 5.64 -11.57
CA LEU A 37 -6.63 6.28 -11.32
C LEU A 37 -6.66 7.69 -11.92
N PRO A 38 -7.73 8.09 -12.64
CA PRO A 38 -7.90 9.47 -13.04
C PRO A 38 -7.92 10.43 -11.84
N VAL A 39 -7.21 11.56 -11.94
CA VAL A 39 -7.07 12.56 -10.86
C VAL A 39 -8.44 13.04 -10.35
N ALA A 40 -9.38 13.30 -11.26
CA ALA A 40 -10.74 13.73 -10.90
C ALA A 40 -11.49 12.67 -10.09
N LEU A 41 -11.29 11.38 -10.39
CA LEU A 41 -11.89 10.29 -9.63
C LEU A 41 -11.25 10.16 -8.25
N PHE A 42 -9.92 10.24 -8.16
CA PHE A 42 -9.20 10.25 -6.89
C PHE A 42 -9.70 11.38 -5.97
N ARG A 43 -9.79 12.61 -6.49
CA ARG A 43 -10.30 13.75 -5.74
C ARG A 43 -11.72 13.51 -5.19
N ARG A 44 -12.63 13.04 -6.05
CA ARG A 44 -14.00 12.70 -5.65
C ARG A 44 -14.05 11.62 -4.56
N GLN A 45 -13.12 10.66 -4.61
CA GLN A 45 -12.98 9.66 -3.56
C GLN A 45 -12.55 10.31 -2.23
N MET A 46 -11.57 11.22 -2.24
CA MET A 46 -11.12 11.92 -1.03
C MET A 46 -12.23 12.75 -0.38
N GLU A 47 -12.97 13.51 -1.18
CA GLU A 47 -14.16 14.27 -0.74
C GLU A 47 -15.18 13.36 -0.04
N PHE A 48 -15.43 12.17 -0.61
CA PHE A 48 -16.35 11.21 -0.01
C PHE A 48 -15.82 10.62 1.29
N LEU A 49 -14.55 10.21 1.36
CA LEU A 49 -13.96 9.64 2.56
C LEU A 49 -14.01 10.64 3.73
N ALA A 50 -13.69 11.91 3.47
CA ALA A 50 -13.78 12.99 4.46
C ALA A 50 -15.22 13.25 4.93
N ARG A 51 -16.22 13.01 4.07
CA ARG A 51 -17.64 13.20 4.42
C ARG A 51 -18.23 12.04 5.23
N VAL A 52 -17.82 10.80 4.98
CA VAL A 52 -18.48 9.60 5.55
C VAL A 52 -17.73 8.95 6.71
N GLY A 53 -16.56 9.47 7.06
CA GLY A 53 -15.70 8.91 8.08
C GLY A 53 -14.52 9.82 8.39
N CYS A 54 -13.47 9.24 8.96
CA CYS A 54 -12.23 9.93 9.26
C CYS A 54 -11.09 9.28 8.49
N VAL A 55 -10.19 10.09 7.92
CA VAL A 55 -8.92 9.61 7.39
C VAL A 55 -7.83 9.94 8.41
N ILE A 56 -7.12 8.91 8.87
CA ILE A 56 -6.07 9.06 9.89
C ILE A 56 -4.72 8.59 9.34
N SER A 57 -3.63 9.02 9.98
CA SER A 57 -2.30 8.57 9.62
C SER A 57 -2.15 7.08 9.92
N TYR A 58 -1.25 6.44 9.17
CA TYR A 58 -0.92 5.03 9.33
C TYR A 58 -0.46 4.71 10.76
N ASP A 59 0.43 5.54 11.33
CA ASP A 59 0.91 5.40 12.71
C ASP A 59 -0.24 5.38 13.71
N LYS A 60 -1.21 6.31 13.58
CA LYS A 60 -2.37 6.36 14.49
C LYS A 60 -3.21 5.08 14.41
N ALA A 61 -3.44 4.56 13.20
CA ALA A 61 -4.19 3.33 13.01
C ALA A 61 -3.44 2.11 13.60
N VAL A 62 -2.13 2.02 13.38
CA VAL A 62 -1.29 0.95 13.93
C VAL A 62 -1.24 1.01 15.45
N THR A 63 -1.02 2.18 16.05
CA THR A 63 -1.06 2.35 17.52
C THR A 63 -2.40 1.88 18.08
N ALA A 64 -3.51 2.29 17.47
CA ALA A 64 -4.83 1.89 17.94
C ALA A 64 -5.07 0.37 17.80
N LEU A 65 -4.62 -0.26 16.71
CA LEU A 65 -4.68 -1.71 16.51
C LEU A 65 -3.86 -2.46 17.57
N HIS A 66 -2.64 -2.00 17.89
CA HIS A 66 -1.84 -2.58 18.97
C HIS A 66 -2.51 -2.43 20.34
N SER A 67 -3.14 -1.29 20.62
CA SER A 67 -3.92 -1.04 21.84
C SER A 67 -5.27 -1.76 21.86
N LYS A 68 -5.57 -2.59 20.85
CA LYS A 68 -6.85 -3.29 20.67
C LYS A 68 -8.08 -2.37 20.59
N ASN A 69 -7.89 -1.14 20.14
CA ASN A 69 -8.95 -0.14 20.01
C ASN A 69 -9.60 -0.21 18.63
N ALA A 70 -10.87 -0.58 18.58
CA ALA A 70 -11.68 -0.50 17.38
C ALA A 70 -12.12 0.95 17.12
N PRO A 71 -12.23 1.39 15.85
CA PRO A 71 -12.70 2.73 15.55
C PRO A 71 -14.20 2.87 15.84
N LEU A 72 -14.63 4.05 16.31
CA LEU A 72 -16.03 4.34 16.61
C LEU A 72 -16.87 4.69 15.36
N GLN A 73 -16.19 5.01 14.27
CA GLN A 73 -16.78 5.38 12.98
C GLN A 73 -15.96 4.78 11.83
N ASN A 74 -16.44 4.91 10.60
CA ASN A 74 -15.66 4.55 9.43
C ASN A 74 -14.31 5.28 9.46
N THR A 75 -13.22 4.52 9.50
CA THR A 75 -11.86 5.05 9.59
C THR A 75 -11.01 4.47 8.48
N PHE A 76 -10.37 5.36 7.74
CA PHE A 76 -9.60 5.07 6.55
C PHE A 76 -8.14 5.41 6.76
N VAL A 77 -7.27 4.64 6.13
CA VAL A 77 -5.83 4.91 6.04
C VAL A 77 -5.44 4.85 4.58
N LEU A 78 -4.83 5.91 4.06
CA LEU A 78 -4.40 5.95 2.66
C LEU A 78 -2.95 5.49 2.55
N THR A 79 -2.74 4.50 1.69
CA THR A 79 -1.41 4.01 1.34
C THR A 79 -1.23 4.03 -0.17
N PHE A 80 -0.02 4.35 -0.59
CA PHE A 80 0.40 4.39 -1.97
C PHE A 80 1.69 3.60 -2.07
N ASP A 81 1.80 2.78 -3.11
CA ASP A 81 3.00 2.00 -3.35
C ASP A 81 3.82 2.64 -4.48
N ASP A 82 5.00 2.07 -4.68
CA ASP A 82 5.95 2.33 -5.75
C ASP A 82 6.74 3.65 -5.69
N GLY A 83 6.13 4.77 -5.30
CA GLY A 83 6.83 6.06 -5.32
C GLY A 83 6.84 6.71 -6.71
N PHE A 84 5.74 6.65 -7.45
CA PHE A 84 5.58 7.37 -8.71
C PHE A 84 5.62 8.89 -8.55
N ALA A 85 6.25 9.59 -9.49
CA ALA A 85 6.30 11.05 -9.53
C ALA A 85 4.91 11.70 -9.57
N ASN A 86 3.92 11.02 -10.15
CA ASN A 86 2.54 11.49 -10.16
C ASN A 86 1.88 11.51 -8.77
N PHE A 87 2.43 10.81 -7.76
CA PHE A 87 2.01 10.99 -6.37
C PHE A 87 2.23 12.45 -5.95
N TYR A 88 3.42 13.00 -6.18
CA TYR A 88 3.69 14.40 -5.86
C TYR A 88 2.89 15.37 -6.74
N LYS A 89 2.81 15.11 -8.04
CA LYS A 89 2.14 16.02 -9.00
C LYS A 89 0.61 16.09 -8.79
N ASN A 90 -0.03 14.94 -8.54
CA ASN A 90 -1.48 14.80 -8.62
C ASN A 90 -2.14 14.44 -7.28
N VAL A 91 -1.47 13.64 -6.42
CA VAL A 91 -2.04 13.23 -5.13
C VAL A 91 -1.75 14.26 -4.04
N PHE A 92 -0.50 14.67 -3.89
CA PHE A 92 -0.06 15.54 -2.81
C PHE A 92 -0.80 16.89 -2.73
N PRO A 93 -1.15 17.58 -3.85
CA PRO A 93 -1.97 18.79 -3.78
C PRO A 93 -3.37 18.54 -3.19
N VAL A 94 -3.99 17.41 -3.54
CA VAL A 94 -5.29 16.99 -2.99
C VAL A 94 -5.15 16.68 -1.50
N LEU A 95 -4.10 15.97 -1.08
CA LEU A 95 -3.85 15.70 0.35
C LEU A 95 -3.70 17.01 1.14
N LYS A 96 -2.96 17.99 0.61
CA LYS A 96 -2.81 19.32 1.22
C LYS A 96 -4.13 20.05 1.33
N GLU A 97 -4.95 20.03 0.30
CA GLU A 97 -6.24 20.73 0.30
C GLU A 97 -7.20 20.15 1.35
N PHE A 98 -7.31 18.83 1.43
CA PHE A 98 -8.21 18.16 2.38
C PHE A 98 -7.59 17.91 3.75
N GLN A 99 -6.31 18.26 3.95
CA GLN A 99 -5.52 17.93 5.15
C GLN A 99 -5.56 16.42 5.49
N ILE A 100 -5.48 15.59 4.45
CA ILE A 100 -5.56 14.14 4.57
C ILE A 100 -4.16 13.55 4.69
N PRO A 101 -3.86 12.77 5.75
CA PRO A 101 -2.59 12.07 5.85
C PRO A 101 -2.56 10.85 4.91
N ALA A 102 -1.37 10.53 4.41
CA ALA A 102 -1.13 9.34 3.60
C ALA A 102 0.25 8.72 3.91
N THR A 103 0.43 7.47 3.49
CA THR A 103 1.72 6.78 3.55
C THR A 103 2.15 6.37 2.15
N LEU A 104 3.39 6.69 1.80
CA LEU A 104 4.00 6.30 0.52
C LEU A 104 5.08 5.25 0.79
N PHE A 105 4.87 4.03 0.29
CA PHE A 105 5.86 2.97 0.29
C PHE A 105 6.73 3.07 -0.98
N VAL A 106 8.02 3.31 -0.81
CA VAL A 106 8.94 3.66 -1.90
C VAL A 106 9.85 2.48 -2.21
N THR A 107 9.97 2.13 -3.49
CA THR A 107 11.06 1.26 -3.94
C THR A 107 12.30 2.11 -4.20
N THR A 108 13.31 1.98 -3.35
CA THR A 108 14.39 2.97 -3.28
C THR A 108 15.34 2.94 -4.47
N GLY A 109 15.55 1.80 -5.12
CA GLY A 109 16.41 1.69 -6.30
C GLY A 109 15.90 2.48 -7.48
N PHE A 110 14.57 2.57 -7.65
CA PHE A 110 14.01 3.40 -8.72
C PHE A 110 14.25 4.88 -8.46
N VAL A 111 14.03 5.35 -7.23
CA VAL A 111 14.31 6.74 -6.84
C VAL A 111 15.80 7.07 -6.97
N GLU A 112 16.66 6.16 -6.50
CA GLU A 112 18.12 6.35 -6.51
C GLU A 112 18.68 6.39 -7.93
N ASP A 113 18.28 5.45 -8.78
CA ASP A 113 18.81 5.32 -10.15
C ASP A 113 18.00 6.15 -11.18
N GLY A 114 16.90 6.79 -10.76
CA GLY A 114 15.98 7.50 -11.65
C GLY A 114 15.28 6.58 -12.67
N ILE A 115 15.19 5.28 -12.40
CA ILE A 115 14.67 4.28 -13.33
C ILE A 115 13.14 4.28 -13.30
N ALA A 116 12.53 4.49 -14.47
CA ALA A 116 11.07 4.37 -14.61
C ALA A 116 10.62 2.92 -14.38
N TYR A 117 9.46 2.76 -13.73
CA TYR A 117 8.86 1.45 -13.53
C TYR A 117 8.55 0.78 -14.87
N SER A 118 9.02 -0.45 -15.04
CA SER A 118 8.55 -1.32 -16.11
C SER A 118 7.20 -1.94 -15.74
N ILE A 119 6.15 -1.12 -15.74
CA ILE A 119 4.77 -1.60 -15.62
C ILE A 119 4.49 -2.36 -16.93
N GLN A 120 4.65 -3.69 -16.90
CA GLN A 120 4.45 -4.65 -17.99
C GLN A 120 4.19 -4.04 -19.39
N ARG A 121 5.22 -4.06 -20.26
CA ARG A 121 5.09 -4.04 -21.74
C ARG A 121 4.55 -2.79 -22.44
N HIS A 122 4.65 -1.59 -21.87
CA HIS A 122 4.48 -0.37 -22.67
C HIS A 122 5.67 0.58 -22.45
N ARG A 123 6.55 0.66 -23.46
CA ARG A 123 7.85 1.37 -23.42
C ARG A 123 7.73 2.90 -23.39
N ASP A 124 6.53 3.46 -23.51
CA ASP A 124 6.37 4.86 -23.96
C ASP A 124 5.66 5.80 -22.96
N HIS A 125 5.50 5.40 -21.70
CA HIS A 125 4.82 6.26 -20.72
C HIS A 125 5.81 7.09 -19.88
N ALA A 126 5.93 8.37 -20.23
CA ALA A 126 6.79 9.35 -19.56
C ALA A 126 6.45 9.61 -18.07
N GLU A 127 5.28 9.18 -17.58
CA GLU A 127 4.77 9.48 -16.24
C GLU A 127 4.95 8.34 -15.20
N ALA A 128 5.52 7.19 -15.59
CA ALA A 128 5.93 6.11 -14.67
C ALA A 128 7.31 6.36 -14.02
N LYS A 129 7.80 7.61 -14.07
CA LYS A 129 9.04 8.02 -13.42
C LYS A 129 8.89 7.96 -11.90
N PRO A 130 9.95 7.62 -11.16
CA PRO A 130 9.96 7.70 -9.71
C PRO A 130 10.00 9.17 -9.25
N VAL A 131 9.53 9.44 -8.03
CA VAL A 131 9.83 10.68 -7.32
C VAL A 131 11.34 10.82 -7.08
N THR A 132 11.81 12.00 -6.71
CA THR A 132 13.20 12.22 -6.26
C THR A 132 13.30 12.28 -4.74
N TRP A 133 14.51 12.14 -4.20
CA TRP A 133 14.76 12.27 -2.77
C TRP A 133 14.38 13.66 -2.23
N GLU A 134 14.64 14.73 -2.98
CA GLU A 134 14.29 16.10 -2.58
C GLU A 134 12.77 16.24 -2.41
N ILE A 135 12.01 15.70 -3.37
CA ILE A 135 10.54 15.69 -3.33
C ILE A 135 10.02 14.84 -2.17
N LEU A 136 10.62 13.68 -1.90
CA LEU A 136 10.29 12.87 -0.73
C LEU A 136 10.50 13.67 0.58
N GLY A 137 11.62 14.39 0.69
CA GLY A 137 11.91 15.26 1.82
C GLY A 137 10.87 16.37 2.01
N GLU A 138 10.47 17.06 0.94
CA GLU A 138 9.40 18.08 0.98
C GLU A 138 8.08 17.51 1.50
N MET A 139 7.67 16.34 0.98
CA MET A 139 6.42 15.70 1.39
C MET A 139 6.43 15.31 2.87
N VAL A 140 7.56 14.84 3.41
CA VAL A 140 7.70 14.54 4.84
C VAL A 140 7.60 15.81 5.69
N GLN A 141 8.26 16.90 5.28
CA GLN A 141 8.23 18.18 6.01
C GLN A 141 6.81 18.76 6.14
N SER A 142 5.92 18.44 5.20
CA SER A 142 4.50 18.83 5.29
C SER A 142 3.73 18.17 6.44
N LYS A 143 4.28 17.10 7.03
CA LYS A 143 3.64 16.24 8.06
C LYS A 143 2.39 15.48 7.59
N LEU A 144 2.04 15.57 6.29
CA LEU A 144 0.93 14.81 5.71
C LEU A 144 1.36 13.45 5.17
N VAL A 145 2.64 13.28 4.82
CA VAL A 145 3.14 12.06 4.20
C VAL A 145 4.13 11.35 5.13
N THR A 146 3.78 10.13 5.51
CA THR A 146 4.71 9.18 6.13
C THR A 146 5.38 8.35 5.03
N LEU A 147 6.68 8.10 5.12
CA LEU A 147 7.39 7.21 4.19
C LEU A 147 7.55 5.80 4.77
N GLY A 148 7.42 4.80 3.90
CA GLY A 148 7.71 3.40 4.18
C GLY A 148 8.57 2.79 3.08
N ALA A 149 9.14 1.62 3.34
CA ALA A 149 9.93 0.91 2.34
C ALA A 149 9.09 -0.07 1.51
N HIS A 150 9.42 -0.18 0.23
CA HIS A 150 8.85 -1.14 -0.71
C HIS A 150 9.96 -1.93 -1.42
N THR A 151 10.93 -2.42 -0.64
CA THR A 151 12.20 -3.02 -1.09
C THR A 151 13.10 -2.07 -1.88
N HIS A 152 14.25 -2.53 -2.35
CA HIS A 152 15.16 -1.74 -3.17
C HIS A 152 14.89 -1.92 -4.66
N THR A 153 14.69 -3.15 -5.15
CA THR A 153 14.51 -3.45 -6.59
C THR A 153 13.12 -4.00 -6.95
N HIS A 154 12.19 -4.02 -5.99
CA HIS A 154 10.83 -4.54 -6.16
C HIS A 154 10.72 -6.05 -6.55
N PRO A 155 11.55 -6.97 -6.00
CA PRO A 155 11.44 -8.38 -6.33
C PRO A 155 10.29 -9.06 -5.59
N ASN A 156 9.86 -10.23 -6.09
CA ASN A 156 9.04 -11.13 -5.30
C ASN A 156 9.89 -11.82 -4.22
N LEU A 157 9.90 -11.28 -3.00
CA LEU A 157 10.75 -11.78 -1.90
C LEU A 157 10.52 -13.25 -1.56
N ALA A 158 9.28 -13.76 -1.71
CA ALA A 158 8.96 -15.15 -1.34
C ALA A 158 9.68 -16.19 -2.21
N GLY A 159 10.25 -15.79 -3.34
CA GLY A 159 11.03 -16.65 -4.25
C GLY A 159 12.53 -16.35 -4.26
N GLN A 160 13.04 -15.49 -3.38
CA GLN A 160 14.45 -15.08 -3.39
C GLN A 160 15.28 -15.82 -2.33
N PRO A 161 16.60 -16.00 -2.56
CA PRO A 161 17.57 -16.38 -1.54
C PRO A 161 17.56 -15.43 -0.33
N GLN A 162 17.86 -15.95 0.86
CA GLN A 162 17.77 -15.19 2.11
C GLN A 162 18.69 -13.96 2.15
N ASP A 163 19.91 -14.07 1.64
CA ASP A 163 20.87 -12.97 1.51
C ASP A 163 20.34 -11.84 0.63
N GLN A 164 19.71 -12.17 -0.49
CA GLN A 164 19.05 -11.19 -1.35
C GLN A 164 17.84 -10.54 -0.65
N VAL A 165 17.04 -11.32 0.09
CA VAL A 165 15.93 -10.75 0.89
C VAL A 165 16.48 -9.77 1.92
N ILE A 166 17.57 -10.10 2.61
CA ILE A 166 18.21 -9.21 3.57
C ILE A 166 18.68 -7.91 2.91
N GLU A 167 19.33 -7.98 1.75
CA GLU A 167 19.77 -6.79 1.01
C GLU A 167 18.58 -5.89 0.63
N GLU A 168 17.50 -6.49 0.11
CA GLU A 168 16.27 -5.80 -0.28
C GLU A 168 15.55 -5.12 0.91
N LEU A 169 15.76 -5.61 2.12
CA LEU A 169 15.19 -5.02 3.35
C LEU A 169 16.13 -3.97 3.96
N ALA A 170 17.45 -4.20 3.94
CA ALA A 170 18.44 -3.35 4.60
C ALA A 170 18.78 -2.09 3.78
N LYS A 171 18.90 -2.22 2.45
CA LYS A 171 19.32 -1.12 1.58
C LYS A 171 18.36 0.07 1.59
N PRO A 172 17.02 -0.11 1.60
CA PRO A 172 16.09 1.01 1.78
C PRO A 172 16.31 1.77 3.09
N GLN A 173 16.55 1.06 4.21
CA GLN A 173 16.82 1.72 5.51
C GLN A 173 18.06 2.60 5.45
N ALA A 174 19.15 2.09 4.84
CA ALA A 174 20.38 2.84 4.68
C ALA A 174 20.17 4.10 3.83
N LEU A 175 19.48 3.98 2.68
CA LEU A 175 19.22 5.10 1.78
C LEU A 175 18.32 6.16 2.41
N PHE A 176 17.25 5.79 3.11
CA PHE A 176 16.41 6.75 3.82
C PHE A 176 17.18 7.51 4.91
N ARG A 177 18.07 6.81 5.62
CA ARG A 177 18.92 7.43 6.64
C ARG A 177 19.94 8.39 6.01
N GLU A 178 20.60 7.98 4.93
CA GLU A 178 21.60 8.80 4.24
C GLU A 178 21.00 10.03 3.56
N ARG A 179 19.92 9.84 2.80
CA ARG A 179 19.34 10.88 1.93
C ARG A 179 18.45 11.84 2.69
N LEU A 180 17.71 11.38 3.70
CA LEU A 180 16.69 12.16 4.40
C LEU A 180 16.89 12.26 5.92
N GLY A 181 17.85 11.52 6.49
CA GLY A 181 18.00 11.45 7.95
C GLY A 181 16.83 10.73 8.64
N LEU A 182 16.12 9.86 7.91
CA LEU A 182 14.92 9.17 8.40
C LEU A 182 15.16 7.67 8.60
N GLU A 183 14.57 7.13 9.66
CA GLU A 183 14.39 5.68 9.80
C GLU A 183 12.93 5.34 9.48
N VAL A 184 12.73 4.55 8.42
CA VAL A 184 11.38 4.15 8.01
C VAL A 184 10.92 2.93 8.79
N ARG A 185 9.71 2.97 9.34
CA ARG A 185 9.23 1.93 10.27
C ARG A 185 8.30 0.91 9.62
N HIS A 186 7.78 1.23 8.44
CA HIS A 186 6.72 0.47 7.80
C HIS A 186 7.18 -0.08 6.46
N PHE A 187 6.72 -1.28 6.15
CA PHE A 187 7.06 -1.99 4.92
C PHE A 187 5.83 -2.40 4.13
N ALA A 188 5.93 -2.45 2.81
CA ALA A 188 4.94 -3.08 1.95
C ALA A 188 5.61 -4.21 1.16
N TYR A 189 5.01 -5.41 1.14
CA TYR A 189 5.54 -6.51 0.33
C TYR A 189 5.24 -6.26 -1.15
N PRO A 190 6.25 -6.27 -2.04
CA PRO A 190 6.02 -6.23 -3.49
C PRO A 190 5.03 -7.30 -3.91
N LYS A 191 4.03 -6.90 -4.71
CA LYS A 191 2.96 -7.78 -5.21
C LYS A 191 2.15 -8.49 -4.10
N ALA A 192 2.26 -8.02 -2.85
CA ALA A 192 1.69 -8.65 -1.66
C ALA A 192 2.12 -10.12 -1.44
N LEU A 193 3.27 -10.53 -1.99
CA LEU A 193 3.78 -11.90 -1.87
C LEU A 193 4.73 -12.02 -0.67
N TRP A 194 4.44 -12.98 0.20
CA TRP A 194 5.18 -13.23 1.43
C TRP A 194 5.18 -14.72 1.76
N ASN A 195 6.10 -15.14 2.64
CA ASN A 195 6.10 -16.45 3.28
C ASN A 195 6.62 -16.29 4.74
N PRO A 196 6.48 -17.29 5.62
CA PRO A 196 6.90 -17.17 7.02
C PRO A 196 8.39 -16.83 7.22
N ALA A 197 9.27 -17.29 6.33
CA ALA A 197 10.70 -16.98 6.42
C ALA A 197 10.98 -15.51 6.11
N VAL A 198 10.33 -14.96 5.07
CA VAL A 198 10.42 -13.54 4.71
C VAL A 198 9.78 -12.66 5.78
N GLU A 199 8.61 -13.04 6.34
CA GLU A 199 7.97 -12.28 7.44
C GLU A 199 8.89 -12.14 8.64
N LYS A 200 9.61 -13.21 9.01
CA LYS A 200 10.59 -13.17 10.10
C LYS A 200 11.70 -12.14 9.83
N LEU A 201 12.25 -12.13 8.61
CA LEU A 201 13.28 -11.15 8.23
C LEU A 201 12.71 -9.74 8.22
N VAL A 202 11.50 -9.52 7.69
CA VAL A 202 10.85 -8.19 7.71
C VAL A 202 10.70 -7.66 9.13
N ALA A 203 10.34 -8.52 10.08
CA ALA A 203 10.22 -8.16 11.50
C ALA A 203 11.54 -7.75 12.17
N GLU A 204 12.69 -8.10 11.58
CA GLU A 204 14.02 -7.66 12.06
C GLU A 204 14.34 -6.22 11.62
N TYR A 205 13.71 -5.73 10.54
CA TYR A 205 14.01 -4.41 9.94
C TYR A 205 12.88 -3.38 10.06
N TYR A 206 11.63 -3.81 10.21
CA TYR A 206 10.45 -2.96 10.17
C TYR A 206 9.48 -3.30 11.29
N ALA A 207 8.77 -2.30 11.81
CA ALA A 207 7.82 -2.46 12.90
C ALA A 207 6.46 -3.01 12.41
N THR A 208 6.08 -2.71 11.17
CA THR A 208 4.88 -3.26 10.54
C THR A 208 5.10 -3.54 9.06
N ALA A 209 4.27 -4.41 8.51
CA ALA A 209 4.19 -4.65 7.09
C ALA A 209 2.76 -4.86 6.58
N VAL A 210 2.52 -4.44 5.34
CA VAL A 210 1.21 -4.49 4.69
C VAL A 210 1.17 -5.43 3.50
N ILE A 211 0.04 -6.08 3.32
CA ILE A 211 -0.29 -6.94 2.18
C ILE A 211 -1.57 -6.45 1.50
N SER A 212 -1.84 -6.93 0.29
CA SER A 212 -3.14 -6.73 -0.35
C SER A 212 -4.18 -7.69 0.23
N GLY A 213 -5.40 -7.21 0.48
CA GLY A 213 -6.52 -7.99 0.98
C GLY A 213 -7.82 -7.19 1.05
N GLY A 214 -8.93 -7.79 0.64
CA GLY A 214 -10.24 -7.14 0.53
C GLY A 214 -10.99 -6.88 1.85
N ARG A 215 -10.29 -6.72 2.98
CA ARG A 215 -10.91 -6.59 4.32
C ARG A 215 -10.29 -5.48 5.15
N LYS A 216 -11.06 -4.98 6.12
CA LYS A 216 -10.57 -4.05 7.14
C LYS A 216 -9.61 -4.76 8.11
N ALA A 217 -8.63 -4.02 8.63
CA ALA A 217 -7.83 -4.46 9.76
C ALA A 217 -8.62 -4.26 11.06
N THR A 218 -8.79 -5.32 11.85
CA THR A 218 -9.50 -5.26 13.14
C THR A 218 -8.56 -5.61 14.28
N PRO A 219 -8.80 -5.10 15.50
CA PRO A 219 -8.05 -5.50 16.69
C PRO A 219 -7.97 -7.02 16.92
N GLU A 220 -9.05 -7.74 16.61
CA GLU A 220 -9.19 -9.18 16.86
C GLU A 220 -8.24 -10.03 16.00
N TYR A 221 -8.05 -9.64 14.74
CA TYR A 221 -7.25 -10.39 13.77
C TYR A 221 -6.00 -9.62 13.33
N PHE A 222 -5.53 -8.70 14.18
CA PHE A 222 -4.40 -7.85 13.86
C PHE A 222 -3.10 -8.64 13.88
N ASN A 223 -2.42 -8.68 12.73
CA ASN A 223 -1.02 -9.07 12.63
C ASN A 223 -0.24 -7.85 12.09
N PRO A 224 0.76 -7.33 12.83
CA PRO A 224 1.49 -6.12 12.45
C PRO A 224 2.29 -6.30 11.15
N TYR A 225 2.66 -7.52 10.78
CA TYR A 225 3.45 -7.83 9.59
C TYR A 225 2.62 -8.29 8.40
N ARG A 226 1.28 -8.31 8.52
CA ARG A 226 0.35 -8.71 7.46
C ARG A 226 -0.94 -7.88 7.48
N ILE A 227 -0.79 -6.56 7.64
CA ILE A 227 -1.94 -5.65 7.68
C ILE A 227 -2.62 -5.65 6.30
N PRO A 228 -3.91 -6.04 6.19
CA PRO A 228 -4.59 -6.14 4.91
C PRO A 228 -4.96 -4.75 4.37
N ARG A 229 -4.77 -4.56 3.06
CA ARG A 229 -5.13 -3.33 2.35
C ARG A 229 -6.09 -3.61 1.20
N ILE A 230 -7.16 -2.82 1.15
CA ILE A 230 -8.22 -2.93 0.16
C ILE A 230 -7.74 -2.23 -1.14
N PRO A 231 -7.56 -2.98 -2.23
CA PRO A 231 -7.05 -2.40 -3.47
C PRO A 231 -8.08 -1.50 -4.12
N ILE A 232 -7.67 -0.29 -4.49
CA ILE A 232 -8.48 0.62 -5.29
C ILE A 232 -8.02 0.52 -6.74
N ARG A 233 -8.98 0.23 -7.62
CA ARG A 233 -8.74 0.01 -9.04
C ARG A 233 -9.53 0.99 -9.88
N ARG A 234 -9.03 1.29 -11.07
CA ARG A 234 -9.75 2.07 -12.08
C ARG A 234 -11.12 1.46 -12.39
N SER A 235 -11.21 0.14 -12.53
CA SER A 235 -12.44 -0.58 -12.84
C SER A 235 -13.47 -0.62 -11.70
N ASP A 236 -13.09 -0.23 -10.47
CA ASP A 236 -14.06 -0.16 -9.35
C ASP A 236 -15.18 0.85 -9.65
N GLY A 237 -14.86 1.90 -10.42
CA GLY A 237 -15.74 3.04 -10.62
C GLY A 237 -16.23 3.62 -9.28
N TRP A 238 -17.40 4.26 -9.30
CA TRP A 238 -17.95 4.87 -8.09
C TRP A 238 -18.66 3.87 -7.16
N LEU A 239 -19.33 2.87 -7.74
CA LEU A 239 -20.16 1.94 -7.00
C LEU A 239 -19.31 0.99 -6.15
N PHE A 240 -18.34 0.30 -6.75
CA PHE A 240 -17.52 -0.66 -6.01
C PHE A 240 -16.59 0.06 -5.03
N PHE A 241 -16.08 1.25 -5.36
CA PHE A 241 -15.33 2.06 -4.39
C PHE A 241 -16.12 2.27 -3.08
N ARG A 242 -17.39 2.70 -3.18
CA ARG A 242 -18.24 2.90 -1.99
C ARG A 242 -18.49 1.60 -1.23
N ALA A 243 -18.70 0.48 -1.93
CA ALA A 243 -18.85 -0.82 -1.29
C ALA A 243 -17.57 -1.28 -0.56
N LYS A 244 -16.38 -1.05 -1.16
CA LYS A 244 -15.07 -1.34 -0.56
C LYS A 244 -14.86 -0.60 0.74
N THR A 245 -15.19 0.70 0.79
CA THR A 245 -15.08 1.52 2.02
C THR A 245 -15.94 1.01 3.18
N ARG A 246 -17.05 0.31 2.87
CA ARG A 246 -17.95 -0.28 3.86
C ARG A 246 -17.54 -1.69 4.30
N GLY A 247 -16.55 -2.30 3.64
CA GLY A 247 -16.13 -3.69 3.89
C GLY A 247 -17.07 -4.73 3.28
N TRP A 248 -17.93 -4.35 2.34
CA TRP A 248 -18.98 -5.21 1.79
C TRP A 248 -18.48 -6.22 0.74
N LEU A 249 -17.25 -6.09 0.25
CA LEU A 249 -16.73 -6.86 -0.89
C LEU A 249 -15.77 -8.00 -0.51
N ALA A 250 -15.63 -8.32 0.77
CA ALA A 250 -14.72 -9.37 1.23
C ALA A 250 -15.01 -10.76 0.60
N GLY A 251 -16.29 -11.08 0.34
CA GLY A 251 -16.70 -12.34 -0.30
C GLY A 251 -16.48 -12.36 -1.82
N GLU A 252 -16.72 -11.23 -2.50
CA GLU A 252 -16.54 -11.11 -3.96
C GLU A 252 -15.07 -11.09 -4.36
N GLU A 253 -14.21 -10.52 -3.51
CA GLU A 253 -12.76 -10.53 -3.73
C GLU A 253 -12.16 -11.94 -3.58
N ALA A 254 -12.71 -12.77 -2.67
CA ALA A 254 -12.35 -14.19 -2.57
C ALA A 254 -12.75 -14.97 -3.84
N LEU A 255 -13.91 -14.66 -4.43
CA LEU A 255 -14.35 -15.24 -5.70
C LEU A 255 -13.44 -14.78 -6.86
N TYR A 256 -13.10 -13.49 -6.91
CA TYR A 256 -12.20 -12.93 -7.92
C TYR A 256 -10.80 -13.57 -7.88
N VAL A 257 -10.19 -13.73 -6.69
CA VAL A 257 -8.89 -14.40 -6.51
C VAL A 257 -8.97 -15.87 -6.96
N ARG A 258 -10.07 -16.56 -6.67
CA ARG A 258 -10.29 -17.96 -7.06
C ARG A 258 -10.41 -18.11 -8.58
N LEU A 259 -11.16 -17.22 -9.24
CA LEU A 259 -11.30 -17.20 -10.70
C LEU A 259 -10.00 -16.86 -11.42
N ARG A 260 -9.15 -16.00 -10.84
CA ARG A 260 -7.85 -15.65 -11.42
C ARG A 260 -6.83 -16.81 -11.36
N LYS A 261 -6.90 -17.66 -10.33
CA LYS A 261 -6.07 -18.88 -10.22
C LYS A 261 -6.47 -19.96 -11.23
N LEU A 262 -7.74 -20.02 -11.62
CA LEU A 262 -8.24 -20.99 -12.61
C LEU A 262 -7.84 -20.64 -14.06
N HIS A 263 -7.57 -19.37 -14.35
CA HIS A 263 -7.11 -18.93 -15.68
C HIS A 263 -5.58 -18.89 -15.82
N ALA A 264 -4.85 -19.20 -14.75
CA ALA A 264 -3.38 -19.23 -14.73
C ALA A 264 -2.80 -20.65 -14.57
N ALA A 265 -3.65 -21.68 -14.71
CA ALA A 265 -3.32 -23.10 -14.74
C ALA A 265 -3.74 -23.67 -16.11
#